data_AF-A0A7T8HG64-F1
#
_entry.id   AF-A0A7T8HG64-F1
#
_cell.length_a   1.000
_cell.length_b   1.000
_cell.length_c   1.000
_cell.angle_alpha   90.00
_cell.angle_beta   90.00
_cell.angle_gamma   90.00
#
_symmetry.space_group_name_H-M   'P 1'
#
loop_
_entity.id
_entity.type
_entity.pdbx_description
1 polymer ?
#
loop_
_entity_poly.entity_id
_entity_poly.type
_entity_poly.pdbx_seq_one_letter_code
_entity_poly.pdbx_strand_id
1 'polypeptide(L)' 'MGIPADHLIGDDYGRQRKIYEKLRLLTPQIIFLCVTPEKVSASQKLNGVSRSLYSRDPLKRFVIDEANCVSQ' A
#
# COMPACT_ATOMS: atom_id res chain seq x y z
N MET A 1 8.93 -15.65 -10.75
CA MET A 1 7.53 -15.46 -10.30
C MET A 1 7.12 -14.03 -10.63
N GLY A 2 6.26 -13.81 -11.62
CA GLY A 2 5.98 -12.50 -12.23
C GLY A 2 4.80 -11.74 -11.64
N ILE A 3 4.69 -11.68 -10.30
CA ILE A 3 3.61 -10.94 -9.61
C ILE A 3 4.06 -9.48 -9.44
N PRO A 4 3.33 -8.49 -9.99
CA PRO A 4 3.64 -7.07 -9.79
C PRO A 4 3.49 -6.64 -8.32
N ALA A 5 4.61 -6.65 -7.59
CA ALA A 5 4.68 -6.32 -6.18
C ALA A 5 5.60 -5.12 -5.95
N ASP A 6 5.25 -4.28 -4.97
CA ASP A 6 6.09 -3.16 -4.53
C ASP A 6 5.98 -2.97 -3.01
N HIS A 7 6.80 -2.08 -2.44
CA HIS A 7 6.80 -1.81 -0.99
C HIS A 7 7.07 -0.34 -0.66
N LEU A 8 6.39 0.17 0.37
CA LEU A 8 6.59 1.51 0.91
C LEU A 8 7.34 1.44 2.25
N ILE A 9 8.58 0.95 2.21
CA ILE A 9 9.46 0.81 3.38
C ILE A 9 10.66 1.75 3.22
N GLY A 10 11.14 2.33 4.33
CA GLY A 10 12.26 3.28 4.33
C GLY A 10 11.91 4.66 3.74
N ASP A 11 12.95 5.42 3.36
CA ASP A 11 12.85 6.85 3.01
C ASP A 11 13.22 7.17 1.55
N ASP A 12 13.08 6.22 0.62
CA ASP A 12 13.24 6.51 -0.82
C ASP A 12 12.02 7.25 -1.36
N TYR A 13 12.02 8.58 -1.22
CA TYR A 13 10.95 9.46 -1.69
C TYR A 13 10.71 9.37 -3.20
N GLY A 14 11.75 9.13 -4.00
CA GLY A 14 11.65 9.04 -5.45
C GLY A 14 10.86 7.80 -5.89
N ARG A 15 11.20 6.65 -5.30
CA ARG A 15 10.47 5.39 -5.51
C ARG A 15 9.06 5.46 -4.95
N GLN A 16 8.89 5.98 -3.73
CA GLN A 16 7.57 6.15 -3.12
C GLN A 16 6.66 6.99 -4.01
N ARG A 17 7.16 8.09 -4.60
CA ARG A 17 6.38 8.91 -5.54
C ARG A 17 5.86 8.08 -6.72
N LYS A 18 6.73 7.29 -7.36
CA LYS A 18 6.36 6.42 -8.48
C LYS A 18 5.32 5.35 -8.08
N ILE A 19 5.44 4.79 -6.88
CA ILE A 19 4.44 3.84 -6.35
C ILE A 19 3.07 4.52 -6.21
N TYR A 20 3.03 5.71 -5.61
CA TYR A 20 1.78 6.44 -5.46
C TYR A 20 1.15 6.86 -6.80
N GLU A 21 1.96 7.18 -7.81
CA GLU A 21 1.48 7.45 -9.17
C GLU A 21 0.84 6.20 -9.78
N LYS A 22 1.49 5.03 -9.68
CA LYS A 22 0.94 3.75 -10.15
C LYS A 22 -0.37 3.37 -9.45
N LEU A 23 -0.50 3.64 -8.16
CA LEU A 23 -1.72 3.37 -7.38
C LEU A 23 -2.88 4.33 -7.71
N ARG A 24 -2.61 5.49 -8.31
CA ARG A 24 -3.63 6.47 -8.70
C ARG A 24 -4.21 6.22 -10.10
N LEU A 25 -3.59 5.34 -10.88
CA LEU A 25 -4.10 4.91 -12.18
C LEU A 25 -5.48 4.26 -12.02
N LEU A 26 -6.32 4.40 -13.06
CA LEU A 26 -7.63 3.75 -13.10
C LEU A 26 -7.51 2.24 -12.94
N THR A 27 -6.49 1.66 -13.57
CA THR A 27 -6.07 0.27 -13.42
C THR A 27 -4.68 0.23 -12.77
N PRO A 28 -4.60 0.03 -11.44
CA PRO A 28 -3.31 -0.03 -10.74
C PRO A 28 -2.45 -1.17 -11.28
N GLN A 29 -1.20 -0.86 -11.60
CA GLN A 29 -0.21 -1.86 -12.06
C GLN A 29 0.38 -2.69 -10.91
N ILE A 30 0.19 -2.25 -9.67
CA ILE A 30 0.67 -2.92 -8.47
C ILE A 30 -0.49 -3.73 -7.90
N ILE A 31 -0.32 -5.05 -7.82
CA ILE A 31 -1.34 -5.96 -7.27
C ILE A 31 -1.05 -6.37 -5.82
N PHE A 32 0.19 -6.17 -5.36
CA PHE A 32 0.62 -6.47 -4.00
C PHE A 32 1.51 -5.34 -3.47
N LEU A 33 1.11 -4.71 -2.37
CA LEU A 33 1.84 -3.60 -1.76
C LEU A 33 2.14 -3.90 -0.29
N CYS A 34 3.42 -4.03 0.04
CA CYS A 34 3.86 -4.18 1.43
C CYS A 34 4.03 -2.81 2.10
N VAL A 35 3.53 -2.69 3.33
CA VAL A 35 3.63 -1.49 4.17
C VAL A 35 3.88 -1.92 5.62
N THR A 36 4.47 -1.04 6.43
CA THR A 36 4.60 -1.28 7.88
C THR A 36 3.44 -0.63 8.65
N PRO A 37 3.08 -1.12 9.85
CA PRO A 37 2.02 -0.53 10.67
C PRO A 37 2.23 0.97 10.94
N GLU A 38 3.48 1.37 11.20
CA GLU A 38 3.85 2.76 11.48
C GLU A 38 3.58 3.65 10.26
N LYS A 39 3.83 3.14 9.05
CA LYS A 39 3.56 3.87 7.80
C LYS A 39 2.06 4.07 7.59
N VAL A 40 1.24 3.08 7.92
CA VAL A 40 -0.23 3.17 7.86
C VAL A 40 -0.74 4.22 8.85
N SER A 41 -0.20 4.21 10.07
CA SER A 41 -0.60 5.17 11.12
C SER A 41 -0.16 6.61 10.79
N ALA A 42 1.06 6.82 10.30
CA ALA A 42 1.63 8.16 10.11
C ALA A 42 1.29 8.81 8.75
N SER A 43 1.06 8.01 7.69
CA SER A 43 0.97 8.54 6.33
C SER A 43 -0.47 8.85 5.89
N GLN A 44 -0.87 10.13 5.98
CA GLN A 44 -2.13 10.60 5.40
C GLN A 44 -2.22 10.34 3.89
N LYS A 45 -1.09 10.42 3.17
CA LYS A 45 -1.02 10.15 1.73
C LYS A 45 -1.38 8.70 1.41
N LEU A 46 -0.82 7.74 2.16
CA LEU A 46 -1.18 6.33 2.03
C LEU A 46 -2.66 6.12 2.33
N ASN A 47 -3.16 6.68 3.43
CA ASN A 47 -4.56 6.56 3.82
C ASN A 47 -5.53 7.16 2.77
N GLY A 48 -5.15 8.25 2.11
CA GLY A 48 -5.94 8.84 1.02
C GLY A 48 -5.96 7.96 -0.23
N VAL A 49 -4.82 7.38 -0.60
CA VAL A 49 -4.75 6.45 -1.74
C VAL A 49 -5.51 5.16 -1.44
N SER A 50 -5.39 4.58 -0.25
CA SER A 50 -6.16 3.40 0.17
C SER A 50 -7.67 3.65 0.12
N ARG A 51 -8.14 4.79 0.63
CA ARG A 51 -9.56 5.17 0.52
C ARG A 51 -10.02 5.32 -0.93
N SER A 52 -9.20 5.96 -1.77
CA SER A 52 -9.49 6.11 -3.19
C SER A 52 -9.50 4.78 -3.95
N LEU A 53 -8.66 3.82 -3.57
CA LEU A 53 -8.65 2.47 -4.15
C LEU A 53 -9.85 1.65 -3.65
N TYR A 54 -10.27 1.84 -2.41
CA TYR A 54 -11.49 1.20 -1.89
C TYR A 54 -12.73 1.74 -2.61
N SER A 55 -12.85 3.07 -2.77
CA SER A 55 -14.04 3.69 -3.37
C SER A 55 -14.24 3.37 -4.86
N ARG A 56 -13.19 2.94 -5.56
CA ARG A 56 -13.22 2.60 -7.00
C ARG A 56 -13.27 1.09 -7.26
N ASP A 57 -13.27 0.28 -6.18
CA ASP A 57 -13.21 -1.19 -6.19
C ASP A 57 -11.87 -1.92 -6.54
N PRO A 58 -10.71 -1.30 -6.87
CA PRO A 58 -9.46 -2.06 -7.05
C PRO A 58 -8.86 -2.63 -5.76
N LEU A 59 -9.21 -2.12 -4.58
CA LEU A 59 -8.69 -2.66 -3.30
C LEU A 59 -9.52 -3.86 -2.83
N LYS A 60 -8.99 -5.07 -3.02
CA LYS A 60 -9.74 -6.32 -2.73
C LYS A 60 -9.56 -6.88 -1.33
N ARG A 61 -8.39 -6.69 -0.70
CA ARG A 61 -8.11 -7.25 0.62
C ARG A 61 -6.97 -6.51 1.32
N PHE A 62 -7.00 -6.54 2.65
CA PHE A 62 -5.83 -6.32 3.49
C PHE A 62 -5.30 -7.66 3.99
N VAL A 63 -3.97 -7.80 4.03
CA VAL A 63 -3.29 -8.95 4.63
C VAL A 63 -2.43 -8.40 5.76
N ILE A 64 -2.64 -8.92 6.97
CA ILE A 64 -1.86 -8.55 8.15
C ILE A 64 -0.88 -9.69 8.36
N ASP A 65 0.40 -9.39 8.21
CA ASP A 65 1.48 -10.30 8.55
C ASP A 65 1.74 -10.24 10.07
N GLU A 66 2.15 -11.36 10.67
CA GLU A 66 2.39 -11.47 12.13
C GLU A 66 1.24 -10.91 13.00
N ALA A 67 0.00 -11.31 12.69
CA ALA A 67 -1.18 -10.89 13.47
C ALA A 67 -1.12 -11.33 14.94
N ASN A 68 -0.24 -12.26 15.30
CA ASN A 68 0.08 -12.61 16.69
C ASN A 68 0.63 -11.42 17.50
N CYS A 69 1.26 -10.42 16.86
CA CYS A 69 1.84 -9.25 17.51
C CYS A 69 0.79 -8.29 18.10
N VAL A 70 -0.50 -8.51 17.84
CA VAL A 70 -1.60 -7.67 18.35
C VAL A 70 -2.23 -8.19 19.64
N SER A 71 -1.85 -9.38 20.11
CA SER A 71 -2.35 -9.95 21.38
C SER A 71 -1.47 -9.49 22.56
N GLN A 72 -2.11 -9.10 23.66
CA GLN A 72 -1.47 -8.82 24.95
C GLN A 72 -1.36 -10.08 25.81
#